data_AF-A0A660UAM1-F1
#
_entry.id   AF-A0A660UAM1-F1
#
_cell.length_a   1.000
_cell.length_b   1.000
_cell.length_c   1.000
_cell.angle_alpha   90.00
_cell.angle_beta   90.00
_cell.angle_gamma   90.00
#
_symmetry.space_group_name_H-M   'P 1'
#
loop_
_entity.id
_entity.type
_entity.pdbx_description
1 polymer ?
#
loop_
_entity_poly.entity_id
_entity_poly.type
_entity_poly.pdbx_seq_one_letter_code
_entity_poly.pdbx_strand_id
1 'polypeptide(L)'
;MRAFKLIPPALLIASGLILMLLPADPDRLAIEEGNELYARGMFEEAAERFEEAIDSEDPRLAEIAYYNLGNCYLKTGRYEEAYWCYVNALRIDPSDVDAKNNLELALKHLSAPPTPFGELEREGEEAVERRAGGSSEGVASGRPPWREIFADLAEDLGGPDW
;
A
#
# COMPACT_ATOMS: atom_id res chain seq x y z
N MET A 1 54.20 3.74 -4.63
CA MET A 1 53.44 3.93 -5.89
C MET A 1 52.47 2.77 -6.04
N ARG A 2 51.15 2.99 -5.94
CA ARG A 2 50.12 1.94 -6.14
C ARG A 2 49.80 1.87 -7.63
N ALA A 3 50.01 0.70 -8.25
CA ALA A 3 49.66 0.46 -9.64
C ALA A 3 48.13 0.44 -9.79
N PHE A 4 47.57 1.41 -10.51
CA PHE A 4 46.19 1.36 -10.99
C PHE A 4 46.11 0.23 -12.02
N LYS A 5 45.52 -0.91 -11.66
CA LYS A 5 45.21 -1.97 -12.63
C LYS A 5 44.07 -1.46 -13.52
N LEU A 6 44.39 -1.21 -14.79
CA LEU A 6 43.44 -0.84 -15.82
C LEU A 6 42.42 -1.98 -15.98
N ILE A 7 41.13 -1.69 -15.79
CA ILE A 7 40.07 -2.67 -16.04
C ILE A 7 40.05 -2.92 -17.57
N PRO A 8 40.16 -4.16 -18.03
CA PRO A 8 40.24 -4.45 -19.46
C PRO A 8 38.94 -4.03 -20.17
N PRO A 9 39.01 -3.41 -21.36
CA PRO A 9 37.84 -2.83 -22.04
C PRO A 9 36.73 -3.84 -22.38
N ALA A 10 37.06 -5.14 -22.47
CA ALA A 10 36.07 -6.21 -22.65
C ALA A 10 35.04 -6.30 -21.50
N LEU A 11 35.43 -5.93 -20.28
CA LEU A 11 34.54 -5.90 -19.10
C LEU A 11 33.56 -4.71 -19.14
N LEU A 12 33.93 -3.60 -19.78
CA LEU A 12 33.05 -2.44 -20.00
C LEU A 12 32.02 -2.70 -21.10
N ILE A 13 32.41 -3.42 -22.15
CA ILE A 13 31.50 -3.85 -23.22
C ILE A 13 30.52 -4.89 -22.67
N ALA A 14 31.00 -5.83 -21.84
CA ALA A 14 30.14 -6.78 -21.15
C ALA A 14 29.18 -6.09 -20.16
N SER A 15 29.61 -5.09 -19.39
CA SER A 15 28.70 -4.37 -18.48
C SER A 15 27.62 -3.57 -19.21
N GLY A 16 27.93 -3.01 -20.38
CA GLY A 16 26.95 -2.33 -21.23
C GLY A 16 25.95 -3.28 -21.89
N LEU A 17 26.40 -4.45 -22.35
CA LEU A 17 25.54 -5.49 -22.93
C LEU A 17 24.69 -6.22 -21.87
N ILE A 18 25.20 -6.40 -20.65
CA ILE A 18 24.47 -7.03 -19.54
C ILE A 18 23.28 -6.17 -19.09
N LEU A 19 23.41 -4.84 -19.07
CA LEU A 19 22.29 -3.94 -18.76
C LEU A 19 21.20 -3.98 -19.84
N MET A 20 21.58 -4.28 -21.08
CA MET A 20 20.67 -4.39 -22.24
C MET A 20 19.99 -5.75 -22.35
N LEU A 21 20.45 -6.75 -21.59
CA LEU A 21 19.95 -8.13 -21.59
C LEU A 21 19.22 -8.52 -20.30
N LEU A 22 18.98 -7.56 -19.40
CA LEU A 22 18.15 -7.80 -18.21
C LEU A 22 16.72 -8.10 -18.67
N PRO A 23 16.10 -9.20 -18.17
CA PRO A 23 14.67 -9.39 -18.36
C PRO A 23 13.92 -8.14 -17.84
N ALA A 24 12.82 -7.79 -18.49
CA ALA A 24 11.94 -6.73 -18.00
C ALA A 24 11.66 -6.99 -16.51
N ASP A 25 11.82 -5.95 -15.70
CA ASP A 25 11.52 -5.98 -14.27
C ASP A 25 10.07 -6.46 -14.09
N PRO A 26 9.83 -7.62 -13.45
CA PRO A 26 8.51 -8.23 -13.39
C PRO A 26 7.48 -7.31 -12.73
N ASP A 27 7.90 -6.52 -11.74
CA ASP A 27 7.01 -5.59 -11.03
C ASP A 27 6.58 -4.45 -11.96
N ARG A 28 7.53 -3.92 -12.75
CA ARG A 28 7.23 -2.91 -13.78
C ARG A 28 6.30 -3.48 -14.86
N LEU A 29 6.56 -4.71 -15.32
CA LEU A 29 5.73 -5.35 -16.32
C LEU A 29 4.29 -5.53 -15.82
N ALA A 30 4.13 -5.99 -14.58
CA ALA A 30 2.82 -6.14 -13.96
C ALA A 30 2.08 -4.78 -13.87
N ILE A 31 2.77 -3.70 -13.52
CA ILE A 31 2.19 -2.35 -13.53
C ILE A 31 1.77 -1.91 -14.95
N GLU A 32 2.61 -2.16 -15.96
CA GLU A 32 2.31 -1.83 -17.36
C GLU A 32 1.07 -2.58 -17.86
N GLU A 33 1.00 -3.90 -17.63
CA GLU A 33 -0.15 -4.74 -17.99
C GLU A 33 -1.40 -4.32 -17.22
N GLY A 34 -1.29 -4.04 -15.92
CA GLY A 34 -2.38 -3.53 -15.10
C GLY A 34 -2.94 -2.21 -15.63
N ASN A 35 -2.08 -1.28 -16.07
CA ASN A 35 -2.50 -0.02 -16.67
C ASN A 35 -3.27 -0.24 -17.98
N GLU A 36 -2.83 -1.18 -18.82
CA GLU A 36 -3.55 -1.52 -20.05
C GLU A 36 -4.94 -2.11 -19.77
N LEU A 37 -5.05 -3.01 -18.79
CA LEU A 37 -6.31 -3.61 -18.36
C LEU A 37 -7.25 -2.54 -17.77
N TYR A 38 -6.72 -1.65 -16.93
CA TYR A 38 -7.46 -0.54 -16.35
C TYR A 38 -8.05 0.37 -17.43
N ALA A 39 -7.24 0.73 -18.44
CA ALA A 39 -7.69 1.56 -19.56
C ALA A 39 -8.82 0.90 -20.38
N ARG A 40 -8.92 -0.44 -20.37
CA ARG A 40 -10.01 -1.21 -21.00
C ARG A 40 -11.23 -1.37 -20.09
N GLY A 41 -11.17 -0.91 -18.84
CA GLY A 41 -12.24 -1.06 -17.84
C GLY A 41 -12.30 -2.44 -17.20
N MET A 42 -11.25 -3.25 -17.36
CA MET A 42 -11.10 -4.58 -16.76
C MET A 42 -10.47 -4.41 -15.37
N PHE A 43 -11.23 -3.88 -14.43
CA PHE A 43 -10.69 -3.39 -13.15
C PHE A 43 -10.25 -4.52 -12.22
N GLU A 44 -10.95 -5.64 -12.21
CA GLU A 44 -10.60 -6.83 -11.43
C GLU A 44 -9.30 -7.45 -11.94
N GLU A 45 -9.14 -7.64 -13.26
CA GLU A 45 -7.91 -8.17 -13.84
C GLU A 45 -6.73 -7.20 -13.70
N ALA A 46 -7.00 -5.89 -13.76
CA ALA A 46 -5.99 -4.87 -13.48
C ALA A 46 -5.53 -4.92 -12.02
N ALA A 47 -6.46 -5.09 -11.07
CA ALA A 47 -6.15 -5.24 -9.66
C ALA A 47 -5.21 -6.42 -9.41
N GLU A 48 -5.47 -7.59 -10.02
CA GLU A 48 -4.59 -8.75 -9.90
C GLU A 48 -3.14 -8.44 -10.35
N ARG A 49 -2.96 -7.69 -11.43
CA ARG A 49 -1.61 -7.31 -11.89
C ARG A 49 -0.95 -6.31 -10.95
N PHE A 50 -1.68 -5.33 -10.43
CA PHE A 50 -1.10 -4.39 -9.46
C PHE A 50 -0.74 -5.08 -8.13
N GLU A 51 -1.53 -6.06 -7.68
CA GLU A 51 -1.23 -6.87 -6.49
C GLU A 51 0.11 -7.62 -6.58
N GLU A 52 0.54 -8.01 -7.78
CA GLU A 52 1.85 -8.64 -7.97
C GLU A 52 3.03 -7.68 -7.71
N ALA A 53 2.81 -6.37 -7.78
CA ALA A 53 3.85 -5.35 -7.68
C ALA A 53 3.86 -4.56 -6.35
N ILE A 54 2.90 -4.80 -5.43
CA ILE A 54 2.82 -4.04 -4.16
C ILE A 54 3.98 -4.34 -3.19
N ASP A 55 4.61 -5.50 -3.35
CA ASP A 55 5.77 -5.94 -2.54
C ASP A 55 7.10 -5.70 -3.26
N SER A 56 7.12 -4.83 -4.28
CA SER A 56 8.32 -4.51 -5.05
C SER A 56 9.46 -3.99 -4.15
N GLU A 57 10.69 -4.41 -4.45
CA GLU A 57 11.89 -3.91 -3.78
C GLU A 57 12.19 -2.44 -4.15
N ASP A 58 11.65 -1.94 -5.27
CA ASP A 58 11.67 -0.51 -5.60
C ASP A 58 10.46 0.17 -4.93
N PRO A 59 10.69 1.01 -3.90
CA PRO A 59 9.59 1.68 -3.20
C PRO A 59 8.70 2.49 -4.15
N ARG A 60 9.26 3.03 -5.23
CA ARG A 60 8.49 3.81 -6.19
C ARG A 60 7.56 2.94 -7.04
N LEU A 61 7.95 1.70 -7.33
CA LEU A 61 7.06 0.77 -8.01
C LEU A 61 5.96 0.29 -7.05
N ALA A 62 6.30 -0.01 -5.80
CA ALA A 62 5.32 -0.36 -4.78
C ALA A 62 4.29 0.75 -4.56
N GLU A 63 4.72 2.01 -4.48
CA GLU A 63 3.85 3.19 -4.37
C GLU A 63 2.85 3.28 -5.53
N ILE A 64 3.36 3.23 -6.78
CA ILE A 64 2.53 3.25 -7.99
C ILE A 64 1.53 2.08 -7.99
N ALA A 65 1.98 0.89 -7.60
CA ALA A 65 1.14 -0.31 -7.54
C ALA A 65 0.00 -0.14 -6.52
N TYR A 66 0.31 0.33 -5.30
CA TYR A 66 -0.71 0.65 -4.30
C TYR A 66 -1.70 1.70 -4.80
N TYR A 67 -1.23 2.80 -5.37
CA TYR A 67 -2.11 3.85 -5.91
C TYR A 67 -3.05 3.30 -6.98
N ASN A 68 -2.53 2.54 -7.95
CA ASN A 68 -3.33 2.01 -9.05
C ASN A 68 -4.27 0.88 -8.61
N LEU A 69 -3.85 0.03 -7.67
CA LEU A 69 -4.73 -0.96 -7.05
C LEU A 69 -5.91 -0.28 -6.33
N GLY A 70 -5.63 0.81 -5.60
CA GLY A 70 -6.65 1.65 -4.98
C GLY A 70 -7.65 2.21 -6.00
N ASN A 71 -7.15 2.63 -7.18
CA ASN A 71 -8.01 3.09 -8.28
C ASN A 71 -8.94 1.99 -8.79
N CYS A 72 -8.47 0.74 -8.90
CA CYS A 72 -9.31 -0.40 -9.28
C CYS A 72 -10.42 -0.65 -8.25
N TYR A 73 -10.07 -0.68 -6.97
CA TYR A 73 -11.02 -0.87 -5.88
C TYR A 73 -12.04 0.28 -5.79
N LEU A 74 -11.61 1.51 -6.02
CA LEU A 74 -12.52 2.66 -6.08
C LEU A 74 -13.54 2.51 -7.22
N LYS A 75 -13.10 2.06 -8.41
CA LYS A 75 -14.00 1.84 -9.57
C LYS A 75 -14.99 0.71 -9.38
N THR A 76 -14.63 -0.29 -8.57
CA THR A 76 -15.46 -1.47 -8.28
C THR A 76 -16.30 -1.31 -7.01
N GLY A 77 -16.21 -0.16 -6.32
CA GLY A 77 -16.98 0.15 -5.13
C GLY A 77 -16.44 -0.49 -3.84
N ARG A 78 -15.22 -1.02 -3.87
CA ARG A 78 -14.49 -1.62 -2.75
C ARG A 78 -13.74 -0.53 -1.97
N TYR A 79 -14.51 0.34 -1.33
CA TYR A 79 -13.98 1.60 -0.78
C TYR A 79 -13.05 1.42 0.42
N GLU A 80 -13.24 0.37 1.23
CA GLU A 80 -12.36 0.07 2.37
C GLU A 80 -10.98 -0.40 1.88
N GLU A 81 -10.93 -1.26 0.88
CA GLU A 81 -9.67 -1.71 0.30
C GLU A 81 -8.97 -0.56 -0.45
N ALA A 82 -9.72 0.27 -1.18
CA ALA A 82 -9.18 1.46 -1.81
C ALA A 82 -8.52 2.41 -0.79
N TYR A 83 -9.17 2.63 0.36
CA TYR A 83 -8.62 3.42 1.46
C TYR A 83 -7.24 2.90 1.89
N TRP A 84 -7.11 1.60 2.16
CA TRP A 84 -5.85 1.01 2.61
C TRP A 84 -4.76 1.07 1.54
N CYS A 85 -5.12 0.91 0.27
CA CYS A 85 -4.20 1.09 -0.84
C CYS A 85 -3.62 2.51 -0.88
N TYR A 86 -4.47 3.55 -0.83
CA TYR A 86 -3.97 4.93 -0.85
C TYR A 86 -3.18 5.29 0.41
N VAL A 87 -3.56 4.78 1.59
CA VAL A 87 -2.75 4.95 2.81
C VAL A 87 -1.36 4.35 2.63
N ASN A 88 -1.23 3.16 2.04
CA ASN A 88 0.10 2.56 1.81
C ASN A 88 0.90 3.29 0.73
N ALA A 89 0.27 3.80 -0.33
CA ALA A 89 0.94 4.68 -1.29
C ALA A 89 1.49 5.94 -0.61
N LEU A 90 0.67 6.62 0.21
CA LEU A 90 1.06 7.83 0.94
C LEU A 90 2.11 7.59 2.04
N ARG A 91 2.23 6.36 2.56
CA ARG A 91 3.34 6.01 3.45
C ARG A 91 4.69 6.00 2.73
N ILE A 92 4.68 5.77 1.42
CA ILE A 92 5.90 5.75 0.60
C ILE A 92 6.16 7.14 0.01
N ASP A 93 5.14 7.78 -0.57
CA ASP A 93 5.19 9.18 -1.00
C ASP A 93 4.09 10.02 -0.33
N PRO A 94 4.39 10.66 0.82
CA PRO A 94 3.44 11.53 1.51
C PRO A 94 3.05 12.80 0.72
N SER A 95 3.74 13.09 -0.39
CA SER A 95 3.50 14.28 -1.22
C SER A 95 2.57 14.04 -2.39
N ASP A 96 2.17 12.79 -2.65
CA ASP A 96 1.24 12.47 -3.73
C ASP A 96 -0.14 13.09 -3.48
N VAL A 97 -0.46 14.10 -4.30
CA VAL A 97 -1.72 14.84 -4.23
C VAL A 97 -2.87 14.01 -4.79
N ASP A 98 -2.61 13.16 -5.79
CA ASP A 98 -3.65 12.34 -6.41
C ASP A 98 -4.08 11.22 -5.47
N ALA A 99 -3.14 10.57 -4.77
CA ALA A 99 -3.47 9.60 -3.71
C ALA A 99 -4.28 10.23 -2.57
N LYS A 100 -3.95 11.46 -2.13
CA LYS A 100 -4.75 12.19 -1.12
C LYS A 100 -6.17 12.44 -1.59
N ASN A 101 -6.34 12.97 -2.80
CA ASN A 101 -7.66 13.24 -3.38
C ASN A 101 -8.50 11.96 -3.50
N ASN A 102 -7.89 10.85 -3.89
CA ASN A 102 -8.60 9.59 -4.03
C ASN A 102 -8.89 8.92 -2.69
N LEU A 103 -8.04 9.10 -1.67
CA LEU A 103 -8.32 8.72 -0.29
C LEU A 103 -9.54 9.47 0.25
N GLU A 104 -9.62 10.79 0.04
CA GLU A 104 -10.80 11.59 0.40
C GLU A 104 -12.06 11.12 -0.33
N LEU A 105 -11.93 10.76 -1.61
CA LEU A 105 -13.03 10.22 -2.40
C LEU A 105 -13.51 8.88 -1.85
N ALA A 106 -12.60 7.97 -1.50
CA ALA A 106 -12.94 6.71 -0.84
C ALA A 106 -13.65 6.97 0.50
N LEU A 107 -13.15 7.90 1.32
CA LEU A 107 -13.76 8.28 2.58
C LEU A 107 -15.18 8.85 2.44
N LYS A 108 -15.49 9.59 1.37
CA LYS A 108 -16.86 10.08 1.11
C LYS A 108 -17.88 8.97 0.89
N HIS A 109 -17.42 7.80 0.46
CA HIS A 109 -18.25 6.61 0.30
C HIS A 109 -18.33 5.74 1.56
N LEU A 110 -17.49 6.02 2.55
CA LEU A 110 -17.47 5.36 3.86
C LEU A 110 -18.16 6.25 4.90
N SER A 111 -18.77 5.63 5.92
CA SER A 111 -19.34 6.38 7.04
C SER A 111 -18.28 6.84 8.05
N ALA A 112 -17.15 6.16 8.08
CA ALA A 112 -15.96 6.45 8.88
C ALA A 112 -14.72 5.81 8.23
N PRO A 113 -13.49 6.27 8.52
CA PRO A 113 -12.27 5.57 8.10
C PRO A 113 -12.31 4.12 8.57
N PRO A 114 -11.93 3.13 7.74
CA PRO A 114 -11.85 1.75 8.16
C PRO A 114 -10.87 1.66 9.32
N THR A 115 -11.30 1.10 10.46
CA THR A 115 -10.32 0.70 11.46
C THR A 115 -9.67 -0.57 10.94
N PRO A 116 -8.34 -0.73 11.06
CA PRO A 116 -7.68 -1.97 10.61
C PRO A 116 -8.14 -3.21 11.42
N PHE A 117 -9.02 -2.98 12.41
CA PHE A 117 -9.58 -3.90 13.37
C PHE A 117 -11.11 -3.88 13.35
N GLY A 118 -11.78 -3.38 12.30
CA GLY A 118 -13.25 -3.23 12.30
C GLY A 118 -13.99 -4.51 12.73
N GLU A 119 -13.45 -5.68 12.42
CA GLU A 119 -13.96 -6.97 12.89
C GLU A 119 -13.58 -7.30 14.35
N LEU A 120 -12.35 -6.98 14.78
CA LEU A 120 -11.84 -7.23 16.14
C LEU A 120 -12.38 -6.23 17.19
N GLU A 121 -12.67 -5.00 16.81
CA GLU A 121 -13.32 -4.01 17.66
C GLU A 121 -14.81 -4.34 17.79
N ARG A 122 -15.47 -4.75 16.71
CA ARG A 122 -16.87 -5.21 16.75
C ARG A 122 -17.01 -6.50 17.55
N GLU A 123 -16.09 -7.45 17.40
CA GLU A 123 -16.01 -8.64 18.26
C GLU A 123 -15.69 -8.28 19.71
N GLY A 124 -14.82 -7.29 19.93
CA GLY A 124 -14.47 -6.75 21.24
C GLY A 124 -15.65 -6.08 21.93
N GLU A 125 -16.43 -5.28 21.22
CA GLU A 125 -17.64 -4.61 21.69
C GLU A 125 -18.77 -5.61 21.93
N GLU A 126 -19.00 -6.56 21.02
CA GLU A 126 -19.93 -7.67 21.25
C GLU A 126 -19.49 -8.56 22.42
N ALA A 127 -18.19 -8.75 22.62
CA ALA A 127 -17.63 -9.48 23.76
C ALA A 127 -17.78 -8.69 25.06
N VAL A 128 -17.60 -7.37 25.03
CA VAL A 128 -17.83 -6.47 26.17
C VAL A 128 -19.32 -6.43 26.52
N GLU A 129 -20.23 -6.43 25.54
CA GLU A 129 -21.68 -6.46 25.76
C GLU A 129 -22.13 -7.82 26.31
N ARG A 130 -21.61 -8.94 25.78
CA ARG A 130 -21.80 -10.29 26.36
C ARG A 130 -21.28 -10.37 27.79
N ARG A 131 -20.22 -9.63 28.11
CA ARG A 131 -19.59 -9.57 29.44
C ARG A 131 -20.26 -8.56 30.37
N ALA A 132 -20.89 -7.51 29.85
CA ALA A 132 -21.73 -6.60 30.65
C ALA A 132 -22.96 -7.34 31.20
N GLY A 133 -23.37 -8.43 30.55
CA GLY A 133 -24.33 -9.42 31.07
C GLY A 133 -23.75 -10.50 32.01
N GLY A 134 -22.43 -10.53 32.26
CA GLY A 134 -21.74 -11.59 33.01
C GLY A 134 -20.58 -11.08 33.87
N SER A 135 -20.77 -11.16 35.19
CA SER A 135 -19.87 -10.68 36.26
C SER A 135 -18.36 -10.78 35.97
N SER A 136 -17.68 -9.67 36.27
CA SER A 136 -16.27 -9.36 36.07
C SER A 136 -15.27 -10.32 36.73
N GLU A 137 -14.25 -10.76 35.98
CA GLU A 137 -12.91 -10.98 36.53
C GLU A 137 -11.83 -10.83 35.44
N GLY A 138 -10.72 -10.18 35.79
CA GLY A 138 -9.84 -9.47 34.86
C GLY A 138 -8.98 -10.31 33.91
N VAL A 139 -8.51 -9.66 32.85
CA VAL A 139 -7.24 -9.98 32.18
C VAL A 139 -6.54 -8.66 31.83
N ALA A 140 -5.24 -8.64 32.10
CA ALA A 140 -4.35 -7.51 32.03
C ALA A 140 -4.18 -6.96 30.60
N SER A 141 -3.95 -5.65 30.57
CA SER A 141 -3.57 -4.83 29.43
C SER A 141 -2.23 -5.28 28.83
N GLY A 142 -2.26 -6.11 27.79
CA GLY A 142 -1.29 -6.01 26.72
C GLY A 142 -1.92 -5.06 25.71
N ARG A 143 -1.42 -3.82 25.61
CA ARG A 143 -1.75 -2.97 24.45
C ARG A 143 -0.94 -3.54 23.29
N PRO A 144 -1.55 -4.02 22.19
CA PRO A 144 -0.76 -4.43 21.03
C PRO A 144 0.07 -3.25 20.47
N PRO A 145 1.01 -3.50 19.55
CA PRO A 145 2.02 -2.53 19.10
C PRO A 145 1.54 -1.52 18.04
N TRP A 146 0.45 -1.80 17.35
CA TRP A 146 -0.14 -0.97 16.30
C TRP A 146 -0.83 0.36 16.67
N ARG A 147 -1.36 0.56 17.90
CA ARG A 147 -1.88 1.85 18.40
C ARG A 147 -0.80 2.92 18.40
N GLU A 148 0.46 2.53 18.59
CA GLU A 148 1.60 3.43 18.58
C GLU A 148 2.01 3.76 17.13
N ILE A 149 2.06 2.75 16.26
CA ILE A 149 2.37 2.91 14.82
C ILE A 149 1.36 3.82 14.10
N PHE A 150 0.07 3.73 14.45
CA PHE A 150 -0.98 4.55 13.82
C PHE A 150 -1.24 5.89 14.54
N ALA A 151 -0.83 6.04 15.81
CA ALA A 151 -0.83 7.34 16.48
C ALA A 151 0.19 8.29 15.82
N ASP A 152 1.38 7.77 15.48
CA ASP A 152 2.40 8.52 14.76
C ASP A 152 1.93 8.91 13.35
N LEU A 153 1.19 8.03 12.66
CA LEU A 153 0.64 8.31 11.32
C LEU A 153 -0.46 9.39 11.35
N ALA A 154 -1.29 9.43 12.39
CA ALA A 154 -2.33 10.45 12.57
C ALA A 154 -1.75 11.82 12.97
N GLU A 155 -0.61 11.84 13.67
CA GLU A 155 0.15 13.05 13.98
C GLU A 155 0.97 13.57 12.78
N ASP A 156 1.65 12.69 12.02
CA ASP A 156 2.49 13.07 10.87
C ASP A 156 1.67 13.46 9.63
N LEU A 157 0.53 12.81 9.39
CA LEU A 157 -0.36 13.20 8.28
C LEU A 157 -1.23 14.40 8.62
N GLY A 158 -1.25 14.84 9.89
CA GLY A 158 -2.20 15.83 10.38
C GLY A 158 -3.62 15.35 10.06
N GLY A 159 -4.24 14.59 10.96
CA GLY A 159 -5.65 14.19 10.82
C GLY A 159 -6.49 15.32 10.20
N PRO A 160 -7.45 15.01 9.31
CA PRO A 160 -7.87 15.89 8.23
C PRO A 160 -8.11 17.34 8.68
N ASP A 161 -7.24 18.25 8.20
CA ASP A 161 -7.43 19.70 8.24
C ASP A 161 -8.24 20.21 7.01
N TRP A 162 -9.13 19.36 6.46
CA TRP A 162 -10.09 19.71 5.40
C TRP A 162 -11.54 19.48 5.84
#